data_AF-A0A613BV11-F1
#
_entry.id   AF-A0A613BV11-F1
#
_cell.length_a   1.000
_cell.length_b   1.000
_cell.length_c   1.000
_cell.angle_alpha   90.00
_cell.angle_beta   90.00
_cell.angle_gamma   90.00
#
_symmetry.space_group_name_H-M   'P 1'
#
loop_
_entity.id
_entity.type
_entity.pdbx_description
1 polymer ?
#
loop_
_entity_poly.entity_id
_entity_poly.type
_entity_poly.pdbx_seq_one_letter_code
_entity_poly.pdbx_strand_id
1 'polypeptide(L)' 'MKIVYTPDRSWREVPPAKPEFGDVLSLSSNNWDDYGYKTTLNAKIYINNQPISFDFSIKLLIEDIDNTAIKLDELC' A
#
# COMPACT_ATOMS: atom_id res chain seq x y z
N MET A 1 5.45 -4.28 -14.76
CA MET A 1 4.59 -3.94 -13.61
C MET A 1 5.32 -2.94 -12.73
N LYS A 2 4.67 -1.86 -12.32
CA LYS A 2 5.22 -0.89 -11.34
C LYS A 2 4.66 -1.17 -9.93
N ILE A 3 5.36 -0.70 -8.90
CA ILE A 3 4.84 -0.67 -7.53
C ILE A 3 4.53 0.79 -7.21
N VAL A 4 3.30 1.08 -6.80
CA VAL A 4 2.82 2.45 -6.62
C VAL A 4 2.19 2.59 -5.25
N TYR A 5 2.76 3.44 -4.41
CA TYR A 5 2.14 3.86 -3.16
C TYR A 5 1.24 5.08 -3.42
N THR A 6 0.04 5.07 -2.82
CA THR A 6 -0.87 6.23 -2.83
C THR A 6 -1.02 6.73 -1.39
N PRO A 7 -0.56 7.97 -1.08
CA PRO A 7 -0.61 8.52 0.28
C PRO A 7 -2.02 8.97 0.67
N ASP A 8 -2.18 9.37 1.94
CA ASP A 8 -3.37 10.02 2.50
C ASP A 8 -4.67 9.22 2.34
N ARG A 9 -4.56 7.89 2.43
CA ARG A 9 -5.71 6.98 2.32
C ARG A 9 -6.12 6.44 3.67
N SER A 10 -7.42 6.25 3.85
CA SER A 10 -7.93 5.52 5.00
C SER A 10 -7.54 4.05 4.88
N TRP A 11 -7.18 3.42 6.01
CA TRP A 11 -6.81 2.00 6.05
C TRP A 11 -7.92 1.06 5.57
N ARG A 12 -9.18 1.53 5.52
CA ARG A 12 -10.32 0.78 4.99
C ARG A 12 -10.49 0.89 3.47
N GLU A 13 -9.72 1.74 2.82
CA GLU A 13 -9.80 1.95 1.38
C GLU A 13 -8.93 0.94 0.63
N VAL A 14 -9.42 0.57 -0.55
CA VAL A 14 -8.68 -0.27 -1.49
C VAL A 14 -7.66 0.59 -2.24
N PRO A 15 -6.40 0.13 -2.40
CA PRO A 15 -5.42 0.81 -3.23
C PRO A 15 -5.93 1.05 -4.66
N PRO A 16 -5.75 2.24 -5.25
CA PRO A 16 -6.35 2.59 -6.54
C PRO A 16 -5.66 1.91 -7.74
N ALA A 17 -6.38 1.78 -8.87
CA ALA A 17 -5.89 1.09 -10.06
C ALA A 17 -4.73 1.76 -10.81
N LYS A 18 -4.57 3.09 -10.68
CA LYS A 18 -3.49 3.88 -11.33
C LYS A 18 -3.25 3.51 -12.81
N PRO A 19 -4.28 3.60 -13.68
CA PRO A 19 -4.22 3.17 -15.08
C PRO A 19 -3.09 3.83 -15.89
N GLU A 20 -2.66 5.04 -15.50
CA GLU A 20 -1.54 5.77 -16.09
C GLU A 20 -0.20 5.01 -16.05
N PHE A 21 -0.10 3.97 -15.22
CA PHE A 21 1.11 3.15 -15.06
C PHE A 21 1.00 1.75 -15.67
N GLY A 22 -0.13 1.38 -16.28
CA GLY A 22 -0.37 0.04 -16.82
C GLY A 22 -0.55 -1.00 -15.71
N ASP A 23 0.18 -2.11 -15.79
CA ASP A 23 0.14 -3.14 -14.74
C ASP A 23 0.81 -2.64 -13.45
N VAL A 24 0.08 -2.71 -12.33
CA VAL A 24 0.56 -2.19 -11.04
C VAL A 24 0.30 -3.13 -9.87
N LEU A 25 1.26 -3.17 -8.95
CA LEU A 25 1.04 -3.48 -7.55
C LEU A 25 0.76 -2.15 -6.84
N SER A 26 -0.51 -1.90 -6.54
CA SER A 26 -0.97 -0.69 -5.87
C SER A 26 -0.97 -0.89 -4.36
N LEU A 27 -0.38 0.07 -3.66
CA LEU A 27 -0.25 0.09 -2.20
C LEU A 27 -0.92 1.34 -1.62
N SER A 28 -1.46 1.21 -0.41
CA SER A 28 -1.95 2.34 0.37
C SER A 28 -1.73 2.12 1.86
N SER A 29 -1.88 3.20 2.63
CA SER A 29 -1.74 3.21 4.08
C SER A 29 -2.60 2.13 4.75
N ASN A 30 -2.02 1.45 5.74
CA ASN A 30 -2.74 0.58 6.66
C ASN A 30 -2.19 0.80 8.08
N ASN A 31 -3.08 0.98 9.05
CA ASN A 31 -2.74 1.37 10.41
C ASN A 31 -2.74 0.19 11.40
N TRP A 32 -2.76 -1.04 10.89
CA TRP A 32 -2.70 -2.26 11.69
C TRP A 32 -1.45 -2.26 12.57
N ASP A 33 -1.66 -2.39 13.88
CA ASP A 33 -0.61 -2.35 14.89
C ASP A 33 -0.10 -3.77 15.18
N ASP A 34 1.10 -4.06 14.70
CA ASP A 34 1.84 -5.29 14.94
C ASP A 34 2.73 -5.13 16.16
N TYR A 35 2.13 -5.12 17.36
CA TYR A 35 2.84 -5.05 18.64
C TYR A 35 3.73 -3.80 18.81
N GLY A 36 3.24 -2.63 18.44
CA GLY A 36 3.95 -1.35 18.56
C GLY A 36 4.57 -0.87 17.24
N TYR A 37 4.57 -1.72 16.20
CA TYR A 37 5.02 -1.37 14.86
C TYR A 37 3.86 -1.46 13.85
N LYS A 38 3.69 -0.44 13.02
CA LYS A 38 2.69 -0.39 11.94
C LYS A 38 3.41 -0.55 10.61
N THR A 39 3.64 -1.79 10.23
CA THR A 39 4.40 -2.17 9.02
C THR A 39 3.50 -2.59 7.86
N THR A 40 2.21 -2.74 8.11
CA THR A 40 1.26 -3.26 7.13
C THR A 40 0.87 -2.18 6.12
N LEU A 41 0.78 -2.55 4.85
CA LEU A 41 0.23 -1.78 3.74
C LEU A 41 -0.90 -2.58 3.10
N ASN A 42 -1.98 -1.91 2.72
CA ASN A 42 -2.99 -2.52 1.85
C ASN A 42 -2.37 -2.75 0.47
N ALA A 43 -2.73 -3.84 -0.19
CA ALA A 43 -2.20 -4.17 -1.50
C ALA A 43 -3.29 -4.65 -2.46
N LYS A 44 -3.18 -4.26 -3.73
CA LYS A 44 -4.01 -4.77 -4.82
C LYS A 44 -3.20 -4.86 -6.10
N ILE A 45 -3.37 -5.95 -6.85
CA ILE A 45 -2.76 -6.10 -8.17
C ILE A 45 -3.79 -5.72 -9.22
N TYR A 46 -3.39 -4.87 -10.16
CA TYR A 46 -4.15 -4.55 -11.37
C TYR A 46 -3.34 -4.97 -12.60
N ILE A 47 -3.93 -5.82 -13.45
CA ILE A 47 -3.37 -6.24 -14.74
C ILE A 47 -4.35 -5.81 -15.82
N ASN A 48 -3.88 -5.11 -16.86
CA ASN A 48 -4.74 -4.49 -17.87
C ASN A 48 -5.87 -3.64 -17.23
N ASN A 49 -5.55 -2.92 -16.15
CA ASN A 49 -6.51 -2.13 -15.36
C ASN A 49 -7.66 -2.93 -14.73
N GLN A 50 -7.55 -4.26 -14.66
CA GLN A 50 -8.50 -5.14 -13.98
C GLN A 50 -7.91 -5.65 -12.66
N PRO A 51 -8.67 -5.57 -11.54
CA PRO A 51 -8.19 -6.07 -10.27
C PRO A 51 -8.10 -7.60 -10.29
N ILE A 52 -7.00 -8.16 -9.78
CA ILE A 52 -6.91 -9.60 -9.54
C ILE A 52 -7.69 -9.92 -8.26
N SER A 53 -8.53 -10.96 -8.33
CA SER A 53 -9.43 -11.36 -7.25
C SER A 53 -8.74 -12.21 -6.19
N PHE A 54 -7.90 -11.58 -5.38
CA PHE A 54 -7.50 -12.07 -4.07
C PHE A 54 -7.18 -10.89 -3.16
N ASP A 55 -7.26 -11.13 -1.85
CA ASP A 55 -6.99 -10.14 -0.83
C ASP A 55 -5.70 -10.51 -0.10
N PHE A 56 -4.83 -9.51 0.05
CA PHE A 56 -3.54 -9.65 0.68
C PHE A 56 -3.05 -8.29 1.16
N SER A 57 -2.09 -8.33 2.07
CA SER A 57 -1.39 -7.14 2.55
C SER A 57 0.11 -7.36 2.41
N ILE A 58 0.88 -6.28 2.35
CA ILE A 58 2.33 -6.32 2.36
C ILE A 58 2.82 -5.74 3.68
N LYS A 59 3.83 -6.37 4.27
CA LYS A 59 4.56 -5.80 5.41
C LYS A 59 5.88 -5.24 4.90
N LEU A 60 6.16 -3.99 5.24
CA LEU A 60 7.42 -3.33 4.97
C LEU A 60 7.93 -2.79 6.30
N LEU A 61 9.13 -3.22 6.70
CA LEU A 61 9.82 -2.67 7.85
C LEU A 61 10.83 -1.63 7.34
N ILE A 62 10.73 -0.41 7.86
CA ILE A 62 11.73 0.63 7.66
C ILE A 62 12.49 0.74 8.99
N GLU A 63 13.81 0.67 8.95
CA GLU A 63 14.66 0.76 10.15
C GLU A 63 14.38 2.06 10.91
N ASP A 64 14.34 1.97 12.24
CA ASP A 64 14.06 3.07 13.17
C ASP A 64 12.69 3.78 12.98
N ILE A 65 11.76 3.18 12.24
CA ILE A 65 10.41 3.72 12.01
C ILE A 65 9.35 2.77 12.57
N ASP A 66 8.51 3.30 13.47
CA ASP A 66 7.39 2.57 14.07
C ASP A 66 6.12 2.58 13.22
N ASN A 67 6.03 3.47 12.21
CA ASN A 67 4.89 3.56 11.30
C ASN A 67 5.32 3.79 9.85
N THR A 68 5.25 2.72 9.07
CA THR A 68 5.64 2.71 7.65
C THR A 68 4.74 3.57 6.79
N ALA A 69 3.43 3.55 7.01
CA ALA A 69 2.50 4.34 6.21
C ALA A 69 2.75 5.85 6.38
N ILE A 70 2.90 6.31 7.63
CA ILE A 70 3.25 7.72 7.92
C ILE A 70 4.55 8.09 7.21
N LYS A 71 5.57 7.22 7.30
CA LYS A 71 6.85 7.52 6.67
C LYS A 71 6.78 7.63 5.15
N LEU A 72 5.97 6.78 4.50
CA LEU A 72 5.77 6.85 3.06
C LEU A 72 4.93 8.06 2.64
N ASP A 73 3.96 8.47 3.47
CA ASP A 73 3.17 9.69 3.25
C ASP A 73 4.07 10.94 3.25
N GLU A 74 5.05 11.03 4.15
CA GLU A 74 6.03 12.14 4.20
C GLU A 74 6.93 12.26 2.96
N LEU A 75 7.06 11.21 2.15
CA LEU A 75 7.95 11.14 0.99
C LEU A 75 7.25 11.46 -0.34
N CYS A 76 5.93 11.67 -0.31
CA CYS A 76 5.12 11.98 -1.49
C CYS A 76 4.85 13.49 -1.62
#